data_AF-A0A377XRD3-F1
#
_entry.id   AF-A0A377XRD3-F1
#
_cell.length_a   1.000
_cell.length_b   1.000
_cell.length_c   1.000
_cell.angle_alpha   90.00
_cell.angle_beta   90.00
_cell.angle_gamma   90.00
#
_symmetry.space_group_name_H-M   'P 1'
#
loop_
_entity.id
_entity.type
_entity.pdbx_description
1 polymer ?
#
loop_
_entity_poly.entity_id
_entity_poly.type
_entity_poly.pdbx_seq_one_letter_code
_entity_poly.pdbx_strand_id
1 'polypeptide(L)'
;MVARIEANYQRRLSLQEVAAAEFVSEDWLSRLFRKEVGVSFVQYLTALRLRHAADQLLTTRKTVQQIAREQGFASTRMMSDLFKRQHGVTPRQYREQHPLELARPRPPQADRWQPVAADRLYARLNEPEPRDRESPPLPINPPQTREINLRDRPARPAALRHTRMVVTVRELDDLLREDVRRELEQLHHALPVYAIDINDPFLSSRLFGTGWDDPQMAGYACWYNLQQIFSWLAAMGWQVILHTGVTTRSDLLQRFLQLAANHFPPATLNSWRFVWHWSPQASEAARQAAWRQQRGVLHRLLPQPQLGIWHRFAPSDPGNDPLFHSPLLAEADFLACQADANEQLDLAQVDSSRLASSEHYPLHKLRQIHSALRQRQLNLPLWLLSWNTLTGDTRDTNGRFFSRRAADG
;
A
#
# COMPACT_ATOMS: atom_id res chain seq x y z
N MET A 1 13.88 3.10 1.49
CA MET A 1 14.86 4.19 1.27
C MET A 1 14.36 5.63 1.52
N VAL A 2 13.60 6.30 0.63
CA VAL A 2 13.28 7.76 0.77
C VAL A 2 12.51 8.09 2.05
N ALA A 3 11.44 7.34 2.37
CA ALA A 3 10.68 7.52 3.62
C ALA A 3 11.56 7.35 4.88
N ARG A 4 12.61 6.51 4.82
CA ARG A 4 13.54 6.33 5.94
C ARG A 4 14.49 7.52 6.09
N ILE A 5 14.88 8.13 4.97
CA ILE A 5 15.67 9.37 4.96
C ILE A 5 14.83 10.51 5.53
N GLU A 6 13.55 10.60 5.17
CA GLU A 6 12.62 11.59 5.71
C GLU A 6 12.34 11.39 7.22
N ALA A 7 12.30 10.15 7.70
CA ALA A 7 12.15 9.89 9.13
C ALA A 7 13.42 10.17 9.96
N ASN A 8 14.61 10.22 9.34
CA ASN A 8 15.89 10.27 10.07
C ASN A 8 16.84 11.40 9.64
N TYR A 9 16.41 12.33 8.79
CA TYR A 9 17.30 13.37 8.23
C TYR A 9 17.95 14.27 9.28
N GLN A 10 17.36 14.39 10.47
CA GLN A 10 17.85 15.23 11.58
C GLN A 10 19.10 14.63 12.26
N ARG A 11 19.35 13.33 12.09
CA ARG A 11 20.56 12.66 12.59
C ARG A 11 21.66 12.67 11.53
N ARG A 12 22.91 12.41 11.93
CA ARG A 12 23.99 12.14 10.98
C ARG A 12 23.67 10.83 10.27
N LEU A 13 23.08 10.93 9.08
CA LEU A 13 22.70 9.80 8.25
C LEU A 13 23.76 9.68 7.15
N SER A 14 24.58 8.64 7.22
CA SER A 14 25.56 8.32 6.18
C SER A 14 24.97 7.39 5.13
N LEU A 15 25.52 7.45 3.91
CA LEU A 15 25.14 6.53 2.86
C LEU A 15 25.47 5.08 3.26
N GLN A 16 26.59 4.88 3.97
CA GLN A 16 27.00 3.60 4.54
C GLN A 16 25.96 3.04 5.52
N GLU A 17 25.42 3.83 6.45
CA GLU A 17 24.38 3.36 7.37
C GLU A 17 23.08 3.00 6.64
N VAL A 18 22.72 3.77 5.61
CA VAL A 18 21.54 3.47 4.79
C VAL A 18 21.78 2.18 3.98
N ALA A 19 22.99 2.01 3.43
CA ALA A 19 23.39 0.83 2.66
C ALA A 19 23.44 -0.43 3.53
N ALA A 20 24.03 -0.34 4.71
CA ALA A 20 24.06 -1.42 5.70
C ALA A 20 22.65 -1.82 6.15
N ALA A 21 21.77 -0.84 6.39
CA ALA A 21 20.38 -1.10 6.78
C ALA A 21 19.50 -1.63 5.63
N GLU A 22 19.86 -1.38 4.35
CA GLU A 22 19.22 -2.03 3.19
C GLU A 22 20.00 -3.29 2.71
N PHE A 23 21.06 -3.72 3.41
CA PHE A 23 21.94 -4.85 3.03
C PHE A 23 22.53 -4.79 1.61
N VAL A 24 22.87 -3.60 1.15
CA VAL A 24 23.47 -3.37 -0.18
C VAL A 24 24.83 -2.69 -0.04
N SER A 25 25.67 -2.78 -1.07
CA SER A 25 26.92 -2.03 -1.07
C SER A 25 26.66 -0.53 -1.25
N GLU A 26 27.51 0.28 -0.63
CA GLU A 26 27.43 1.75 -0.72
C GLU A 26 27.48 2.24 -2.17
N ASP A 27 28.34 1.61 -3.00
CA ASP A 27 28.47 1.93 -4.42
C ASP A 27 27.23 1.59 -5.24
N TRP A 28 26.55 0.51 -4.89
CA TRP A 28 25.29 0.13 -5.54
C TRP A 28 24.17 1.08 -5.13
N LEU A 29 24.07 1.40 -3.83
CA LEU A 29 23.09 2.34 -3.31
C LEU A 29 23.29 3.75 -3.89
N SER A 30 24.53 4.21 -4.01
CA SER A 30 24.87 5.50 -4.62
C SER A 30 24.38 5.59 -6.07
N ARG A 31 24.65 4.55 -6.87
CA ARG A 31 24.23 4.45 -8.27
C ARG A 31 22.71 4.36 -8.40
N LEU A 32 22.06 3.54 -7.58
CA LEU A 32 20.62 3.41 -7.57
C LEU A 32 19.93 4.72 -7.15
N PHE A 33 20.41 5.36 -6.07
CA PHE A 33 19.85 6.60 -5.57
C PHE A 33 19.89 7.70 -6.63
N ARG A 34 21.03 7.85 -7.30
CA ARG A 34 21.18 8.85 -8.37
C ARG A 34 20.34 8.54 -9.59
N LYS A 35 20.12 7.26 -9.90
CA LYS A 35 19.26 6.81 -11.01
C LYS A 35 17.78 7.11 -10.74
N GLU A 36 17.30 6.80 -9.53
CA GLU A 36 15.87 6.92 -9.17
C GLU A 36 15.49 8.36 -8.77
N VAL A 37 16.38 9.08 -8.07
CA VAL A 37 16.10 10.42 -7.51
C VAL A 37 16.73 11.55 -8.36
N GLY A 38 17.60 11.21 -9.32
CA GLY A 38 18.25 12.15 -10.23
C GLY A 38 19.43 12.94 -9.63
N VAL A 39 19.59 12.92 -8.31
CA VAL A 39 20.65 13.63 -7.56
C VAL A 39 21.37 12.67 -6.61
N SER A 40 22.56 13.05 -6.12
CA SER A 40 23.27 12.22 -5.16
C SER A 40 22.54 12.19 -3.80
N PHE A 41 22.77 11.14 -3.01
CA PHE A 41 22.23 11.02 -1.66
C PHE A 41 22.54 12.24 -0.77
N VAL A 42 23.79 12.73 -0.83
CA VAL A 42 24.22 13.91 -0.07
C VAL A 42 23.49 15.17 -0.53
N GLN A 43 23.29 15.33 -1.85
CA GLN A 43 22.54 16.46 -2.40
C GLN A 43 21.07 16.41 -1.98
N TYR A 44 20.44 15.23 -2.04
CA TYR A 44 19.05 15.05 -1.62
C TYR A 44 18.86 15.34 -0.13
N LEU A 45 19.70 14.75 0.73
CA LEU A 45 19.67 14.97 2.17
C LEU A 45 19.87 16.45 2.52
N THR A 46 20.78 17.12 1.81
CA THR A 46 21.04 18.56 1.99
C THR A 46 19.82 19.39 1.57
N ALA A 47 19.21 19.09 0.43
CA ALA A 47 18.02 19.81 -0.05
C ALA A 47 16.83 19.62 0.90
N LEU A 48 16.61 18.40 1.40
CA LEU A 48 15.57 18.10 2.38
C LEU A 48 15.75 18.90 3.68
N ARG A 49 16.98 18.91 4.23
CA ARG A 49 17.32 19.69 5.43
C ARG A 49 17.14 21.19 5.24
N LEU A 50 17.54 21.71 4.07
CA LEU A 50 17.37 23.14 3.75
C LEU A 50 15.89 23.52 3.61
N ARG A 51 15.05 22.64 3.04
CA ARG A 51 13.60 22.85 2.95
C ARG A 51 12.95 22.95 4.34
N HIS A 52 13.26 22.04 5.25
CA HIS A 52 12.77 22.12 6.62
C HIS A 52 13.37 23.31 7.41
N ALA A 53 14.63 23.68 7.13
CA ALA A 53 15.21 24.89 7.69
C ALA A 53 14.50 26.16 7.22
N ALA A 54 14.14 26.24 5.92
CA ALA A 54 13.38 27.35 5.37
C ALA A 54 12.01 27.49 6.03
N ASP A 55 11.29 26.37 6.20
CA ASP A 55 10.01 26.35 6.91
C ASP A 55 10.14 26.85 8.37
N GLN A 56 11.12 26.35 9.12
CA GLN A 56 11.35 26.81 10.50
C GLN A 56 11.83 28.27 10.59
N LEU A 57 12.51 28.80 9.56
CA LEU A 57 12.90 30.21 9.52
C LEU A 57 11.67 31.13 9.41
N LEU A 58 10.60 30.66 8.77
CA LEU A 58 9.35 31.38 8.53
C LEU A 58 8.30 31.18 9.64
N THR A 59 8.25 29.99 10.24
CA THR A 59 7.19 29.61 11.20
C THR A 59 7.60 29.76 12.66
N THR A 60 8.90 29.94 12.96
CA THR A 60 9.41 29.97 14.33
C THR A 60 10.33 31.17 14.62
N ARG A 61 10.47 31.49 15.92
CA ARG A 61 11.43 32.48 16.42
C ARG A 61 12.80 31.89 16.76
N LYS A 62 13.06 30.62 16.41
CA LYS A 62 14.32 29.95 16.74
C LYS A 62 15.51 30.66 16.10
N THR A 63 16.66 30.67 16.76
CA THR A 63 17.87 31.26 16.18
C THR A 63 18.37 30.40 15.02
N VAL A 64 19.09 31.00 14.08
CA VAL A 64 19.69 30.27 12.94
C VAL A 64 20.58 29.12 13.42
N GLN A 65 21.25 29.30 14.56
CA GLN A 65 22.06 28.26 15.22
C GLN A 65 21.22 27.09 15.75
N GLN A 66 20.05 27.37 16.36
CA GLN A 66 19.14 26.33 16.83
C GLN A 66 18.58 25.52 15.65
N ILE A 67 18.14 26.20 14.59
CA ILE A 67 17.62 25.56 13.39
C ILE A 67 18.70 24.69 12.74
N ALA A 68 19.94 25.18 12.60
CA ALA A 68 21.03 24.37 12.04
C ALA A 68 21.27 23.07 12.82
N ARG A 69 21.20 23.12 14.16
CA ARG A 69 21.38 21.95 15.03
C ARG A 69 20.22 20.97 14.93
N GLU A 70 18.97 21.45 14.94
CA GLU A 70 17.77 20.61 14.85
C GLU A 70 17.63 19.93 13.50
N GLN A 71 18.03 20.60 12.41
CA GLN A 71 17.98 20.05 11.06
C GLN A 71 19.19 19.16 10.71
N GLY A 72 20.09 18.90 11.67
CA GLY A 72 21.19 17.93 11.51
C GLY A 72 22.43 18.46 10.76
N PHE A 73 22.65 19.77 10.68
CA PHE A 73 23.87 20.35 10.11
C PHE A 73 25.03 20.31 11.10
N ALA A 74 26.25 20.05 10.59
CA ALA A 74 27.46 19.99 11.41
C ALA A 74 27.87 21.36 11.99
N SER A 75 27.51 22.46 11.34
CA SER A 75 27.71 23.82 11.85
C SER A 75 26.71 24.81 11.24
N THR A 76 26.45 25.90 11.97
CA THR A 76 25.62 27.03 11.49
C THR A 76 26.19 27.65 10.22
N ARG A 77 27.51 27.70 10.11
CA ARG A 77 28.22 28.23 8.93
C ARG A 77 27.95 27.37 7.69
N MET A 78 28.09 26.06 7.82
CA MET A 78 27.80 25.11 6.73
C MET A 78 26.35 25.21 6.26
N MET A 79 25.38 25.29 7.19
CA MET A 79 23.98 25.52 6.83
C MET A 79 23.81 26.84 6.08
N SER A 80 24.38 27.93 6.59
CA SER A 80 24.20 29.27 6.01
C SER A 80 24.78 29.39 4.60
N ASP A 81 25.95 28.78 4.35
CA ASP A 81 26.59 28.77 3.05
C ASP A 81 25.77 27.96 2.03
N LEU A 82 25.26 26.78 2.42
CA LEU A 82 24.41 25.95 1.57
C LEU A 82 23.03 26.58 1.32
N PHE A 83 22.45 27.22 2.34
CA PHE A 83 21.18 27.93 2.22
C PHE A 83 21.29 29.12 1.25
N LYS A 84 22.38 29.90 1.35
CA LYS A 84 22.64 31.01 0.43
C LYS A 84 22.83 30.54 -1.01
N ARG A 85 23.49 29.40 -1.21
CA ARG A 85 23.65 28.80 -2.55
C ARG A 85 22.31 28.34 -3.15
N GLN A 86 21.41 27.80 -2.32
CA GLN A 86 20.11 27.28 -2.77
C GLN A 86 19.06 28.39 -2.96
N HIS A 87 18.99 29.36 -2.06
CA HIS A 87 17.94 30.38 -2.01
C HIS A 87 18.41 31.79 -2.40
N GLY A 88 19.69 31.96 -2.74
CA GLY A 88 20.29 33.25 -3.14
C GLY A 88 20.57 34.22 -1.99
N VAL A 89 19.97 34.02 -0.82
CA VAL A 89 20.07 34.91 0.35
C VAL A 89 20.48 34.13 1.61
N THR A 90 21.06 34.82 2.59
CA THR A 90 21.40 34.16 3.87
C THR A 90 20.14 33.79 4.66
N PRO A 91 20.17 32.77 5.55
CA PRO A 91 19.03 32.42 6.40
C PRO A 91 18.43 33.60 7.18
N ARG A 92 19.28 34.53 7.61
CA ARG A 92 18.87 35.75 8.32
C ARG A 92 18.13 36.71 7.39
N GLN A 93 18.68 36.98 6.21
CA GLN A 93 18.03 37.80 5.19
C GLN A 93 16.73 37.18 4.70
N TYR A 94 16.68 35.84 4.57
CA TYR A 94 15.47 35.11 4.19
C TYR A 94 14.32 35.37 5.17
N ARG A 95 14.63 35.35 6.47
CA ARG A 95 13.68 35.70 7.54
C ARG A 95 13.30 37.19 7.57
N GLU A 96 14.25 38.08 7.25
CA GLU A 96 13.98 39.53 7.19
C GLU A 96 13.12 39.91 5.98
N GLN A 97 13.27 39.21 4.85
CA GLN A 97 12.47 39.38 3.63
C GLN A 97 11.06 38.79 3.74
N HIS A 98 10.88 37.81 4.63
CA HIS A 98 9.59 37.20 4.95
C HIS A 98 9.33 37.44 6.44
N PRO A 99 9.12 38.70 6.85
CA PRO A 99 8.82 39.00 8.24
C PRO A 99 7.64 38.12 8.62
N LEU A 100 7.79 37.38 9.73
CA LEU A 100 6.72 36.61 10.34
C LEU A 100 5.44 37.46 10.26
N GLU A 101 4.53 37.09 9.36
CA GLU A 101 3.18 37.62 9.37
C GLU A 101 2.53 37.09 10.63
N LEU A 102 2.88 37.69 11.77
CA LEU A 102 2.03 37.76 12.93
C LEU A 102 0.87 38.64 12.48
N ALA A 103 -0.05 38.03 11.72
CA ALA A 103 -1.37 38.57 11.52
C ALA A 103 -1.84 39.06 12.88
N ARG A 104 -1.99 40.39 13.01
CA ARG A 104 -2.86 40.95 14.02
C ARG A 104 -4.28 40.67 13.54
N PRO A 105 -5.13 40.04 14.35
CA PRO A 105 -6.53 40.40 14.30
C PRO A 105 -7.03 40.78 15.68
N ARG A 106 -7.81 41.87 15.72
CA ARG A 106 -8.95 42.02 16.62
C ARG A 106 -10.20 41.94 15.73
N PRO A 107 -11.33 41.44 16.24
CA PRO A 107 -11.74 40.03 16.35
C PRO A 107 -12.82 39.67 15.28
N PRO A 108 -13.31 38.42 15.20
CA PRO A 108 -14.43 37.99 16.05
C PRO A 108 -14.19 36.65 16.73
N GLN A 109 -14.91 36.46 17.82
CA GLN A 109 -14.88 35.33 18.74
C GLN A 109 -15.20 34.01 18.03
N ALA A 110 -14.19 33.15 17.84
CA ALA A 110 -14.38 31.76 17.41
C ALA A 110 -13.39 30.84 18.14
N ASP A 111 -13.97 30.02 19.03
CA ASP A 111 -13.52 28.79 19.69
C ASP A 111 -12.04 28.63 20.04
N ARG A 112 -11.71 29.16 21.22
CA ARG A 112 -10.55 28.72 22.00
C ARG A 112 -10.80 27.32 22.57
N TRP A 113 -10.10 26.34 22.03
CA TRP A 113 -9.99 25.02 22.66
C TRP A 113 -9.12 25.14 23.91
N GLN A 114 -9.76 25.07 25.07
CA GLN A 114 -9.08 24.95 26.36
C GLN A 114 -9.15 23.49 26.81
N PRO A 115 -8.11 22.95 27.48
CA PRO A 115 -8.22 21.67 28.15
C PRO A 115 -9.29 21.80 29.25
N VAL A 116 -10.41 21.09 29.07
CA VAL A 116 -11.50 21.04 30.04
C VAL A 116 -11.37 19.72 30.80
N ALA A 117 -11.38 19.78 32.14
CA ALA A 117 -11.45 18.58 32.97
C ALA A 117 -12.63 17.70 32.51
N ALA A 118 -12.42 16.39 32.37
CA ALA A 118 -13.37 15.46 31.75
C ALA A 118 -14.76 15.53 32.42
N ASP A 119 -14.77 15.75 33.71
CA ASP A 119 -15.90 15.93 34.61
C ASP A 119 -16.78 17.14 34.24
N ARG A 120 -16.20 18.24 33.73
CA ARG A 120 -16.95 19.39 33.19
C ARG A 120 -17.55 19.12 31.81
N LEU A 121 -16.90 18.28 31.01
CA LEU A 121 -17.40 17.88 29.70
C LEU A 121 -18.63 16.96 29.83
N TYR A 122 -18.58 16.03 30.78
CA TYR A 122 -19.70 15.13 31.08
C TYR A 122 -20.94 15.87 31.62
N ALA A 123 -20.76 16.94 32.40
CA ALA A 123 -21.87 17.76 32.86
C ALA A 123 -22.58 18.50 31.71
N ARG A 124 -21.80 19.06 30.75
CA ARG A 124 -22.31 19.80 29.58
C ARG A 124 -23.03 18.92 28.56
N LEU A 125 -22.56 17.69 28.35
CA LEU A 125 -23.15 16.75 27.40
C LEU A 125 -24.51 16.19 27.86
N ASN A 126 -24.81 16.28 29.17
CA ASN A 126 -26.06 15.82 29.76
C ASN A 126 -27.07 16.95 30.01
N GLU A 127 -26.76 18.19 29.61
CA GLU A 127 -27.74 19.28 29.64
C GLU A 127 -28.69 19.16 28.43
N PRO A 128 -30.02 19.21 28.62
CA PRO A 128 -30.97 19.17 27.52
C PRO A 128 -30.86 20.45 26.66
N GLU A 129 -30.63 20.30 25.35
CA GLU A 129 -30.38 21.44 24.46
C GLU A 129 -31.58 22.42 24.37
N PRO A 130 -31.33 23.75 24.32
CA PRO A 130 -32.37 24.75 24.04
C PRO A 130 -32.76 24.74 22.55
N ARG A 131 -34.07 24.77 22.28
CA ARG A 131 -34.73 24.50 20.98
C ARG A 131 -34.44 25.42 19.79
N ASP A 132 -33.54 26.42 19.86
CA ASP A 132 -33.64 27.59 18.97
C ASP A 132 -32.42 27.85 18.05
N ARG A 133 -31.82 26.82 17.44
CA ARG A 133 -30.86 27.02 16.33
C ARG A 133 -31.18 26.16 15.12
N GLU A 134 -32.03 26.68 14.24
CA GLU A 134 -32.22 26.14 12.89
C GLU A 134 -30.93 26.39 12.07
N SER A 135 -30.19 25.32 11.80
CA SER A 135 -29.07 25.35 10.85
C SER A 135 -29.61 25.47 9.41
N PRO A 136 -28.97 26.26 8.53
CA PRO A 136 -29.40 26.30 7.13
C PRO A 136 -29.27 24.90 6.52
N PRO A 137 -30.27 24.43 5.75
CA PRO A 137 -30.27 23.08 5.20
C PRO A 137 -29.11 22.96 4.21
N LEU A 138 -28.30 21.91 4.39
CA LEU A 138 -27.35 21.45 3.38
C LEU A 138 -28.11 21.29 2.04
N PRO A 139 -27.54 21.66 0.89
CA PRO A 139 -28.11 21.30 -0.40
C PRO A 139 -27.99 19.77 -0.55
N ILE A 140 -28.99 19.07 -0.03
CA ILE A 140 -29.20 17.64 -0.20
C ILE A 140 -29.65 17.50 -1.66
N ASN A 141 -28.83 16.86 -2.50
CA ASN A 141 -29.31 16.35 -3.79
C ASN A 141 -30.65 15.67 -3.53
N PRO A 142 -31.72 15.97 -4.30
CA PRO A 142 -33.04 15.44 -4.04
C PRO A 142 -32.92 13.92 -3.86
N PRO A 143 -33.32 13.37 -2.71
CA PRO A 143 -33.15 11.96 -2.43
C PRO A 143 -33.86 11.19 -3.54
N GLN A 144 -33.09 10.43 -4.32
CA GLN A 144 -33.66 9.44 -5.23
C GLN A 144 -34.19 8.29 -4.39
N THR A 145 -35.43 8.44 -3.94
CA THR A 145 -36.16 7.34 -3.31
C THR A 145 -36.50 6.32 -4.38
N ARG A 146 -35.72 5.24 -4.45
CA ARG A 146 -36.17 4.01 -5.11
C ARG A 146 -37.03 3.23 -4.12
N GLU A 147 -38.32 3.17 -4.36
CA GLU A 147 -39.17 2.15 -3.73
C GLU A 147 -38.74 0.78 -4.22
N ILE A 148 -38.04 0.03 -3.37
CA ILE A 148 -37.78 -1.38 -3.59
C ILE A 148 -38.96 -2.13 -2.98
N ASN A 149 -39.90 -2.56 -3.81
CA ASN A 149 -40.99 -3.42 -3.37
C ASN A 149 -40.42 -4.77 -2.90
N LEU A 150 -40.29 -4.96 -1.59
CA LEU A 150 -39.80 -6.21 -0.98
C LEU A 150 -40.71 -7.42 -1.27
N ARG A 151 -41.90 -7.18 -1.84
CA ARG A 151 -42.86 -8.21 -2.26
C ARG A 151 -42.54 -8.78 -3.64
N ASP A 152 -41.83 -8.03 -4.48
CA ASP A 152 -41.30 -8.50 -5.77
C ASP A 152 -39.87 -8.98 -5.58
N ARG A 153 -39.67 -9.96 -4.69
CA ARG A 153 -38.43 -10.73 -4.74
C ARG A 153 -38.44 -11.50 -6.06
N PRO A 154 -37.36 -11.47 -6.89
CA PRO A 154 -37.24 -12.47 -7.94
C PRO A 154 -37.45 -13.84 -7.30
N ALA A 155 -38.37 -14.63 -7.86
CA ALA A 155 -38.90 -15.87 -7.26
C ALA A 155 -37.84 -16.97 -7.03
N ARG A 156 -36.57 -16.68 -7.29
CA ARG A 156 -35.43 -17.46 -6.88
C ARG A 156 -34.51 -16.53 -6.09
N PRO A 157 -34.14 -16.84 -4.83
CA PRO A 157 -32.83 -16.41 -4.38
C PRO A 157 -31.87 -16.98 -5.43
N ALA A 158 -31.35 -16.13 -6.32
CA ALA A 158 -30.18 -16.50 -7.07
C ALA A 158 -29.17 -16.79 -5.98
N ALA A 159 -28.90 -18.07 -5.71
CA ALA A 159 -27.84 -18.46 -4.80
C ALA A 159 -26.64 -17.63 -5.26
N LEU A 160 -26.23 -16.66 -4.43
CA LEU A 160 -25.09 -15.82 -4.73
C LEU A 160 -23.99 -16.83 -5.02
N ARG A 161 -23.59 -16.93 -6.30
CA ARG A 161 -22.59 -17.91 -6.72
C ARG A 161 -21.43 -17.70 -5.78
N HIS A 162 -21.15 -18.67 -4.90
CA HIS A 162 -20.20 -18.56 -3.79
C HIS A 162 -19.05 -17.61 -4.16
N THR A 163 -19.14 -16.36 -3.73
CA THR A 163 -18.15 -15.35 -4.10
C THR A 163 -16.88 -15.75 -3.37
N ARG A 164 -15.90 -16.26 -4.11
CA ARG A 164 -14.62 -16.69 -3.57
C ARG A 164 -13.88 -15.45 -3.06
N MET A 165 -13.96 -15.21 -1.76
CA MET A 165 -13.38 -14.03 -1.13
C MET A 165 -11.88 -14.20 -0.97
N VAL A 166 -11.11 -13.23 -1.45
CA VAL A 166 -9.66 -13.14 -1.22
C VAL A 166 -9.41 -11.97 -0.26
N VAL A 167 -8.62 -12.20 0.77
CA VAL A 167 -8.26 -11.17 1.75
C VAL A 167 -6.78 -10.87 1.61
N THR A 168 -6.44 -9.61 1.32
CA THR A 168 -5.04 -9.18 1.20
C THR A 168 -4.49 -8.73 2.54
N VAL A 169 -3.33 -9.26 2.88
CA VAL A 169 -2.48 -8.87 4.01
C VAL A 169 -1.17 -8.32 3.44
N ARG A 170 -0.59 -7.34 4.13
CA ARG A 170 0.59 -6.66 3.60
C ARG A 170 1.82 -7.57 3.66
N GLU A 171 2.12 -8.09 4.84
CA GLU A 171 3.32 -8.87 5.11
C GLU A 171 2.97 -10.20 5.79
N LEU A 172 3.84 -11.21 5.68
CA LEU A 172 3.67 -12.49 6.39
C LEU A 172 3.66 -12.31 7.92
N ASP A 173 4.41 -11.32 8.43
CA ASP A 173 4.57 -11.05 9.86
C ASP A 173 3.22 -10.68 10.53
N ASP A 174 2.30 -10.07 9.78
CA ASP A 174 0.98 -9.72 10.28
C ASP A 174 0.17 -10.96 10.71
N LEU A 175 0.39 -12.11 10.04
CA LEU A 175 -0.29 -13.37 10.35
C LEU A 175 0.23 -14.06 11.62
N LEU A 176 1.36 -13.63 12.17
CA LEU A 176 1.81 -14.12 13.49
C LEU A 176 1.00 -13.51 14.62
N ARG A 177 0.41 -12.34 14.39
CA ARG A 177 -0.33 -11.62 15.42
C ARG A 177 -1.66 -12.31 15.69
N GLU A 178 -1.91 -12.55 16.98
CA GLU A 178 -3.09 -13.29 17.44
C GLU A 178 -4.40 -12.51 17.25
N ASP A 179 -4.36 -11.18 17.24
CA ASP A 179 -5.50 -10.33 16.91
C ASP A 179 -5.91 -10.50 15.44
N VAL A 180 -4.94 -10.41 14.52
CA VAL A 180 -5.17 -10.58 13.08
C VAL A 180 -5.73 -11.98 12.76
N ARG A 181 -5.16 -13.04 13.35
CA ARG A 181 -5.67 -14.41 13.13
C ARG A 181 -7.11 -14.57 13.61
N ARG A 182 -7.43 -14.04 14.80
CA ARG A 182 -8.81 -14.08 15.34
C ARG A 182 -9.79 -13.31 14.47
N GLU A 183 -9.42 -12.14 13.95
CA GLU A 183 -10.27 -11.38 13.04
C GLU A 183 -10.51 -12.14 11.72
N LEU A 184 -9.47 -12.77 11.15
CA LEU A 184 -9.60 -13.57 9.94
C LEU A 184 -10.45 -14.82 10.13
N GLU A 185 -10.35 -15.50 11.27
CA GLU A 185 -11.21 -16.64 11.63
C GLU A 185 -12.67 -16.21 11.79
N GLN A 186 -12.93 -15.13 12.52
CA GLN A 186 -14.28 -14.55 12.65
C GLN A 186 -14.87 -14.15 11.30
N LEU A 187 -14.05 -13.53 10.45
CA LEU A 187 -14.42 -13.18 9.09
C LEU A 187 -14.79 -14.42 8.29
N HIS A 188 -13.99 -15.48 8.36
CA HIS A 188 -14.25 -16.73 7.65
C HIS A 188 -15.55 -17.42 8.10
N HIS A 189 -15.90 -17.33 9.38
CA HIS A 189 -17.19 -17.82 9.89
C HIS A 189 -18.38 -17.04 9.33
N ALA A 190 -18.26 -15.72 9.16
CA ALA A 190 -19.32 -14.89 8.60
C ALA A 190 -19.39 -14.98 7.06
N LEU A 191 -18.22 -15.02 6.40
CA LEU A 191 -18.03 -15.00 4.97
C LEU A 191 -16.85 -15.94 4.62
N PRO A 192 -17.10 -17.12 4.04
CA PRO A 192 -16.04 -18.08 3.75
C PRO A 192 -14.90 -17.50 2.90
N VAL A 193 -13.78 -17.22 3.57
CA VAL A 193 -12.52 -16.84 2.94
C VAL A 193 -12.04 -18.00 2.06
N TYR A 194 -11.73 -17.70 0.80
CA TYR A 194 -11.19 -18.66 -0.16
C TYR A 194 -9.66 -18.63 -0.20
N ALA A 195 -9.06 -17.44 -0.14
CA ALA A 195 -7.62 -17.26 -0.20
C ALA A 195 -7.13 -16.08 0.63
N ILE A 196 -5.89 -16.19 1.13
CA ILE A 196 -5.14 -15.06 1.68
C ILE A 196 -4.09 -14.65 0.66
N ASP A 197 -4.11 -13.37 0.31
CA ASP A 197 -3.15 -12.74 -0.58
C ASP A 197 -2.09 -12.00 0.22
N ILE A 198 -0.81 -12.26 -0.05
CA ILE A 198 0.30 -11.64 0.65
C ILE A 198 1.08 -10.82 -0.36
N ASN A 199 1.01 -9.49 -0.21
CA ASN A 199 1.56 -8.58 -1.20
C ASN A 199 3.10 -8.49 -1.19
N ASP A 200 3.72 -8.51 -0.01
CA ASP A 200 5.18 -8.36 0.14
C ASP A 200 5.77 -9.48 1.02
N PRO A 201 5.70 -10.77 0.61
CA PRO A 201 6.10 -11.87 1.47
C PRO A 201 7.62 -11.90 1.77
N PHE A 202 8.46 -11.38 0.86
CA PHE A 202 9.91 -11.56 0.93
C PHE A 202 10.74 -10.28 1.10
N LEU A 203 10.13 -9.08 1.01
CA LEU A 203 10.88 -7.82 0.94
C LEU A 203 11.16 -7.19 2.32
N SER A 204 10.18 -7.23 3.22
CA SER A 204 10.22 -6.55 4.52
C SER A 204 10.01 -7.47 5.72
N SER A 205 9.62 -8.73 5.48
CA SER A 205 9.33 -9.70 6.54
C SER A 205 10.59 -10.06 7.33
N ARG A 206 10.51 -9.91 8.66
CA ARG A 206 11.60 -10.30 9.58
C ARG A 206 11.84 -11.81 9.56
N LEU A 207 10.87 -12.58 9.04
CA LEU A 207 10.95 -14.03 8.87
C LEU A 207 12.01 -14.44 7.85
N PHE A 208 12.42 -13.52 6.98
CA PHE A 208 13.52 -13.71 6.02
C PHE A 208 14.76 -12.87 6.37
N GLY A 209 14.86 -12.40 7.62
CA GLY A 209 15.97 -11.58 8.13
C GLY A 209 17.27 -12.34 8.36
N THR A 210 18.22 -11.70 9.06
CA THR A 210 19.58 -12.21 9.30
C THR A 210 19.55 -13.59 9.95
N GLY A 211 20.20 -14.57 9.30
CA GLY A 211 20.29 -15.94 9.77
C GLY A 211 20.01 -17.00 8.71
N TRP A 212 19.25 -16.68 7.67
CA TRP A 212 19.07 -17.61 6.53
C TRP A 212 20.37 -17.99 5.82
N ASP A 213 21.44 -17.21 6.02
CA ASP A 213 22.76 -17.38 5.44
C ASP A 213 23.73 -18.21 6.31
N ASP A 214 23.38 -18.53 7.55
CA ASP A 214 24.19 -19.36 8.45
C ASP A 214 23.56 -20.76 8.62
N PRO A 215 24.10 -21.81 7.97
CA PRO A 215 23.57 -23.17 8.02
C PRO A 215 23.66 -23.83 9.42
N GLN A 216 24.43 -23.27 10.36
CA GLN A 216 24.60 -23.83 11.71
C GLN A 216 23.78 -23.12 12.79
N MET A 217 23.41 -21.84 12.61
CA MET A 217 22.70 -21.08 13.65
C MET A 217 21.28 -20.61 13.31
N ALA A 218 20.82 -20.62 12.06
CA ALA A 218 19.57 -19.91 11.76
C ALA A 218 18.65 -20.52 10.69
N GLY A 219 18.29 -21.78 10.91
CA GLY A 219 17.11 -22.39 10.28
C GLY A 219 15.85 -22.31 11.15
N TYR A 220 15.94 -22.66 12.45
CA TYR A 220 14.75 -23.12 13.17
C TYR A 220 13.77 -22.04 13.62
N ALA A 221 14.19 -20.90 14.17
CA ALA A 221 13.23 -19.93 14.73
C ALA A 221 12.40 -19.21 13.66
N CYS A 222 13.06 -18.74 12.59
CA CYS A 222 12.40 -18.08 11.46
C CYS A 222 11.56 -19.07 10.66
N TRP A 223 12.08 -20.29 10.42
CA TRP A 223 11.32 -21.36 9.80
C TRP A 223 10.12 -21.78 10.64
N TYR A 224 10.26 -21.87 11.96
CA TYR A 224 9.17 -22.26 12.88
C TYR A 224 7.99 -21.29 12.77
N ASN A 225 8.24 -19.99 12.73
CA ASN A 225 7.20 -18.99 12.54
C ASN A 225 6.49 -19.12 11.18
N LEU A 226 7.25 -19.33 10.10
CA LEU A 226 6.68 -19.62 8.78
C LEU A 226 5.86 -20.92 8.82
N GLN A 227 6.40 -21.94 9.49
CA GLN A 227 5.74 -23.22 9.64
C GLN A 227 4.40 -23.07 10.36
N GLN A 228 4.35 -22.28 11.45
CA GLN A 228 3.12 -21.96 12.16
C GLN A 228 2.10 -21.28 11.25
N ILE A 229 2.50 -20.22 10.53
CA ILE A 229 1.62 -19.48 9.63
C ILE A 229 1.01 -20.42 8.58
N PHE A 230 1.85 -21.14 7.83
CA PHE A 230 1.39 -21.98 6.73
C PHE A 230 0.65 -23.24 7.21
N SER A 231 0.95 -23.75 8.40
CA SER A 231 0.16 -24.83 9.02
C SER A 231 -1.24 -24.35 9.39
N TRP A 232 -1.35 -23.16 9.97
CA TRP A 232 -2.64 -22.55 10.31
C TRP A 232 -3.47 -22.25 9.05
N LEU A 233 -2.87 -21.64 8.02
CA LEU A 233 -3.53 -21.41 6.73
C LEU A 233 -4.03 -22.72 6.10
N ALA A 234 -3.23 -23.77 6.17
CA ALA A 234 -3.60 -25.10 5.69
C ALA A 234 -4.76 -25.71 6.50
N ALA A 235 -4.76 -25.55 7.83
CA ALA A 235 -5.84 -26.03 8.70
C ALA A 235 -7.17 -25.32 8.40
N MET A 236 -7.13 -24.04 8.02
CA MET A 236 -8.31 -23.29 7.56
C MET A 236 -8.76 -23.66 6.15
N GLY A 237 -7.96 -24.45 5.41
CA GLY A 237 -8.25 -24.83 4.03
C GLY A 237 -8.13 -23.66 3.03
N TRP A 238 -7.45 -22.58 3.43
CA TRP A 238 -7.31 -21.40 2.58
C TRP A 238 -6.20 -21.59 1.56
N GLN A 239 -6.42 -21.03 0.38
CA GLN A 239 -5.37 -20.89 -0.61
C GLN A 239 -4.44 -19.75 -0.20
N VAL A 240 -3.16 -19.83 -0.57
CA VAL A 240 -2.19 -18.77 -0.25
C VAL A 240 -1.62 -18.20 -1.54
N ILE A 241 -1.69 -16.89 -1.70
CA ILE A 241 -1.15 -16.18 -2.86
C ILE A 241 0.11 -15.45 -2.41
N LEU A 242 1.24 -15.76 -3.04
CA LEU A 242 2.56 -15.23 -2.72
C LEU A 242 3.06 -14.40 -3.89
N HIS A 243 3.25 -13.10 -3.66
CA HIS A 243 3.79 -12.19 -4.64
C HIS A 243 5.32 -12.35 -4.77
N THR A 244 5.79 -12.52 -6.00
CA THR A 244 7.20 -12.62 -6.37
C THR A 244 7.51 -11.60 -7.46
N GLY A 245 8.73 -11.10 -7.54
CA GLY A 245 9.10 -10.11 -8.55
C GLY A 245 10.60 -9.87 -8.61
N VAL A 246 11.00 -8.76 -9.21
CA VAL A 246 12.42 -8.37 -9.35
C VAL A 246 13.10 -8.14 -8.00
N THR A 247 12.33 -7.75 -6.98
CA THR A 247 12.82 -7.53 -5.62
C THR A 247 12.94 -8.82 -4.80
N THR A 248 12.42 -9.95 -5.30
CA THR A 248 12.51 -11.24 -4.62
C THR A 248 13.91 -11.84 -4.83
N ARG A 249 14.63 -12.02 -3.73
CA ARG A 249 15.90 -12.77 -3.70
C ARG A 249 15.67 -14.22 -4.12
N SER A 250 16.25 -14.63 -5.25
CA SER A 250 16.05 -15.96 -5.83
C SER A 250 16.55 -17.10 -4.94
N ASP A 251 17.66 -16.87 -4.24
CA ASP A 251 18.26 -17.80 -3.27
C ASP A 251 17.33 -18.02 -2.05
N LEU A 252 16.74 -16.95 -1.52
CA LEU A 252 15.79 -17.04 -0.41
C LEU A 252 14.51 -17.79 -0.80
N LEU A 253 13.94 -17.45 -1.96
CA LEU A 253 12.77 -18.17 -2.48
C LEU A 253 13.08 -19.66 -2.64
N GLN A 254 14.23 -20.02 -3.20
CA GLN A 254 14.61 -21.41 -3.38
C GLN A 254 14.76 -22.15 -2.03
N ARG A 255 15.43 -21.54 -1.04
CA ARG A 255 15.56 -22.13 0.31
C ARG A 255 14.20 -22.30 0.99
N PHE A 256 13.33 -21.29 0.90
CA PHE A 256 11.98 -21.34 1.45
C PHE A 256 11.18 -22.50 0.86
N LEU A 257 11.20 -22.63 -0.47
CA LEU A 257 10.50 -23.71 -1.18
C LEU A 257 11.08 -25.10 -0.86
N GLN A 258 12.41 -25.22 -0.72
CA GLN A 258 13.06 -26.47 -0.32
C GLN A 258 12.63 -26.90 1.09
N LEU A 259 12.63 -25.98 2.05
CA LEU A 259 12.13 -26.27 3.40
C LEU A 259 10.64 -26.59 3.38
N ALA A 260 9.83 -25.83 2.63
CA ALA A 260 8.40 -26.08 2.51
C ALA A 260 8.10 -27.48 1.94
N ALA A 261 8.82 -27.89 0.90
CA ALA A 261 8.71 -29.22 0.31
C ALA A 261 9.04 -30.35 1.31
N ASN A 262 9.95 -30.11 2.25
CA ASN A 262 10.35 -31.09 3.26
C ASN A 262 9.40 -31.17 4.46
N HIS A 263 8.65 -30.10 4.74
CA HIS A 263 7.86 -29.98 5.98
C HIS A 263 6.35 -30.02 5.76
N PHE A 264 5.87 -29.71 4.55
CA PHE A 264 4.43 -29.67 4.24
C PHE A 264 4.02 -30.79 3.29
N PRO A 265 2.81 -31.36 3.46
CA PRO A 265 2.29 -32.34 2.53
C PRO A 265 1.98 -31.70 1.16
N PRO A 266 1.99 -32.47 0.06
CA PRO A 266 1.67 -31.97 -1.27
C PRO A 266 0.33 -31.23 -1.36
N ALA A 267 -0.67 -31.63 -0.58
CA ALA A 267 -1.97 -30.96 -0.53
C ALA A 267 -1.86 -29.48 -0.08
N THR A 268 -1.03 -29.19 0.94
CA THR A 268 -0.77 -27.83 1.40
C THR A 268 -0.01 -27.05 0.34
N LEU A 269 1.03 -27.64 -0.25
CA LEU A 269 1.85 -26.96 -1.27
C LEU A 269 1.04 -26.64 -2.53
N ASN A 270 0.11 -27.51 -2.92
CA ASN A 270 -0.79 -27.28 -4.06
C ASN A 270 -1.83 -26.19 -3.80
N SER A 271 -2.03 -25.77 -2.53
CA SER A 271 -2.88 -24.63 -2.20
C SER A 271 -2.20 -23.28 -2.46
N TRP A 272 -0.89 -23.29 -2.69
CA TRP A 272 -0.10 -22.07 -2.89
C TRP A 272 -0.11 -21.66 -4.37
N ARG A 273 -0.26 -20.36 -4.59
CA ARG A 273 -0.19 -19.71 -5.89
C ARG A 273 0.87 -18.64 -5.84
N PHE A 274 1.63 -18.52 -6.92
CA PHE A 274 2.67 -17.52 -7.05
C PHE A 274 2.21 -16.49 -8.07
N VAL A 275 2.32 -15.23 -7.70
CA VAL A 275 1.97 -14.10 -8.56
C VAL A 275 3.26 -13.39 -8.91
N TRP A 276 3.59 -13.34 -10.20
CA TRP A 276 4.81 -12.71 -10.66
C TRP A 276 4.59 -11.28 -11.14
N HIS A 277 5.34 -10.35 -10.56
CA HIS A 277 5.43 -8.94 -10.95
C HIS A 277 6.63 -8.74 -11.87
N TRP A 278 6.39 -8.43 -13.15
CA TRP A 278 7.47 -8.08 -14.06
C TRP A 278 7.89 -6.61 -13.94
N SER A 279 9.05 -6.30 -14.52
CA SER A 279 9.42 -4.91 -14.76
C SER A 279 8.89 -4.44 -16.12
N PRO A 280 8.05 -3.37 -16.17
CA PRO A 280 7.57 -2.80 -17.43
C PRO A 280 8.69 -2.15 -18.25
N GLN A 281 9.86 -1.91 -17.67
CA GLN A 281 11.04 -1.34 -18.36
C GLN A 281 11.96 -2.44 -18.95
N ALA A 282 11.78 -3.70 -18.58
CA ALA A 282 12.57 -4.81 -19.10
C ALA A 282 12.16 -5.15 -20.55
N SER A 283 13.13 -5.55 -21.37
CA SER A 283 12.88 -6.08 -22.72
C SER A 283 12.06 -7.37 -22.67
N GLU A 284 11.32 -7.68 -23.73
CA GLU A 284 10.49 -8.89 -23.79
C GLU A 284 11.33 -10.16 -23.60
N ALA A 285 12.51 -10.24 -24.20
CA ALA A 285 13.44 -11.36 -24.03
C ALA A 285 13.88 -11.53 -22.56
N ALA A 286 14.15 -10.43 -21.85
CA ALA A 286 14.50 -10.48 -20.43
C ALA A 286 13.32 -10.93 -19.56
N ARG A 287 12.09 -10.49 -19.87
CA ARG A 287 10.88 -10.95 -19.18
C ARG A 287 10.66 -12.44 -19.39
N GLN A 288 10.82 -12.94 -20.61
CA GLN A 288 10.70 -14.36 -20.92
C GLN A 288 11.76 -15.20 -20.21
N ALA A 289 13.01 -14.74 -20.15
CA ALA A 289 14.07 -15.41 -19.42
C ALA A 289 13.77 -15.49 -17.92
N ALA A 290 13.38 -14.37 -17.30
CA ALA A 290 13.04 -14.31 -15.88
C ALA A 290 11.83 -15.19 -15.53
N TRP A 291 10.78 -15.17 -16.38
CA TRP A 291 9.61 -16.03 -16.25
C TRP A 291 10.00 -17.51 -16.27
N ARG A 292 10.76 -17.95 -17.28
CA ARG A 292 11.21 -19.35 -17.40
C ARG A 292 12.08 -19.78 -16.22
N GLN A 293 12.93 -18.89 -15.72
CA GLN A 293 13.74 -19.16 -14.54
C GLN A 293 12.86 -19.38 -13.30
N GLN A 294 11.94 -18.46 -13.00
CA GLN A 294 11.04 -18.58 -11.85
C GLN A 294 10.15 -19.81 -11.94
N ARG A 295 9.52 -20.02 -13.10
CA ARG A 295 8.71 -21.21 -13.39
C ARG A 295 9.52 -22.50 -13.21
N GLY A 296 10.76 -22.54 -13.71
CA GLY A 296 11.66 -23.68 -13.56
C GLY A 296 12.04 -23.99 -12.11
N VAL A 297 12.22 -22.97 -11.26
CA VAL A 297 12.48 -23.15 -9.82
C VAL A 297 11.24 -23.75 -9.13
N LEU A 298 10.05 -23.21 -9.42
CA LEU A 298 8.79 -23.69 -8.84
C LEU A 298 8.50 -25.13 -9.23
N HIS A 299 8.56 -25.49 -10.52
CA HIS A 299 8.29 -26.87 -10.97
C HIS A 299 9.33 -27.89 -10.51
N ARG A 300 10.54 -27.46 -10.14
CA ARG A 300 11.55 -28.36 -9.58
C ARG A 300 11.28 -28.72 -8.13
N LEU A 301 10.70 -27.80 -7.36
CA LEU A 301 10.57 -27.91 -5.91
C LEU A 301 9.15 -28.22 -5.43
N LEU A 302 8.14 -27.84 -6.23
CA LEU A 302 6.73 -28.02 -5.90
C LEU A 302 6.08 -29.03 -6.86
N PRO A 303 5.11 -29.84 -6.38
CA PRO A 303 4.48 -30.89 -7.19
C PRO A 303 3.53 -30.34 -8.26
N GLN A 304 2.67 -29.37 -7.93
CA GLN A 304 1.77 -28.70 -8.88
C GLN A 304 1.73 -27.19 -8.63
N PRO A 305 2.84 -26.46 -8.89
CA PRO A 305 2.86 -25.02 -8.70
C PRO A 305 1.90 -24.34 -9.68
N GLN A 306 1.19 -23.33 -9.20
CA GLN A 306 0.45 -22.41 -10.06
C GLN A 306 1.16 -21.06 -10.07
N LEU A 307 1.56 -20.62 -11.26
CA LEU A 307 2.24 -19.34 -11.48
C LEU A 307 1.39 -18.44 -12.38
N GLY A 308 0.98 -17.31 -11.83
CA GLY A 308 0.24 -16.28 -12.52
C GLY A 308 1.05 -15.03 -12.77
N ILE A 309 0.55 -14.20 -13.67
CA ILE A 309 1.15 -12.92 -14.02
C ILE A 309 0.34 -11.81 -13.34
N TRP A 310 1.01 -10.90 -12.66
CA TRP A 310 0.39 -9.65 -12.24
C TRP A 310 0.59 -8.59 -13.31
N HIS A 311 -0.49 -7.92 -13.71
CA HIS A 311 -0.42 -6.80 -14.63
C HIS A 311 -1.36 -5.65 -14.24
N ARG A 312 -0.83 -4.44 -14.40
CA ARG A 312 -1.61 -3.21 -14.27
C ARG A 312 -2.05 -2.74 -15.64
N PHE A 313 -3.31 -3.02 -15.96
CA PHE A 313 -3.95 -2.52 -17.17
C PHE A 313 -4.16 -1.02 -17.13
N ALA A 314 -4.00 -0.37 -18.29
CA ALA A 314 -4.29 1.05 -18.45
C ALA A 314 -5.77 1.36 -18.13
N PRO A 315 -6.09 2.48 -17.48
CA PRO A 315 -7.47 2.81 -17.09
C PRO A 315 -8.40 3.15 -18.27
N SER A 316 -7.83 3.62 -19.38
CA SER A 316 -8.57 4.12 -20.54
C SER A 316 -9.01 3.02 -21.50
N ASP A 317 -8.14 2.05 -21.80
CA ASP A 317 -8.43 0.92 -22.69
C ASP A 317 -7.70 -0.35 -22.23
N PRO A 318 -8.23 -1.04 -21.20
CA PRO A 318 -7.62 -2.26 -20.71
C PRO A 318 -7.78 -3.45 -21.68
N GLY A 319 -8.54 -3.33 -22.79
CA GLY A 319 -8.78 -4.43 -23.73
C GLY A 319 -7.75 -4.54 -24.86
N ASN A 320 -7.06 -3.44 -25.17
CA ASN A 320 -6.04 -3.36 -26.20
C ASN A 320 -4.60 -3.42 -25.63
N ASP A 321 -4.45 -3.91 -24.41
CA ASP A 321 -3.16 -3.97 -23.75
C ASP A 321 -2.17 -4.89 -24.51
N PRO A 322 -0.91 -4.47 -24.72
CA PRO A 322 0.10 -5.28 -25.42
C PRO A 322 0.36 -6.63 -24.75
N LEU A 323 0.09 -6.75 -23.44
CA LEU A 323 0.18 -8.02 -22.73
C LEU A 323 -0.62 -9.14 -23.44
N PHE A 324 -1.79 -8.85 -23.98
CA PHE A 324 -2.61 -9.90 -24.58
C PHE A 324 -1.97 -10.60 -25.80
N HIS A 325 -0.93 -10.00 -26.38
CA HIS A 325 -0.15 -10.60 -27.48
C HIS A 325 1.14 -11.26 -26.99
N SER A 326 1.47 -11.13 -25.70
CA SER A 326 2.68 -11.72 -25.13
C SER A 326 2.55 -13.24 -25.05
N PRO A 327 3.57 -14.01 -25.48
CA PRO A 327 3.57 -15.46 -25.35
C PRO A 327 3.53 -15.93 -23.89
N LEU A 328 3.88 -15.05 -22.94
CA LEU A 328 3.85 -15.35 -21.51
C LEU A 328 2.46 -15.70 -20.98
N LEU A 329 1.40 -15.08 -21.53
CA LEU A 329 0.03 -15.41 -21.11
C LEU A 329 -0.38 -16.84 -21.47
N ALA A 330 0.16 -17.39 -22.56
CA ALA A 330 -0.14 -18.76 -22.95
C ALA A 330 0.50 -19.79 -22.01
N GLU A 331 1.59 -19.41 -21.32
CA GLU A 331 2.27 -20.27 -20.34
C GLU A 331 1.82 -20.05 -18.89
N ALA A 332 1.07 -18.97 -18.62
CA ALA A 332 0.61 -18.64 -17.27
C ALA A 332 -0.60 -19.47 -16.87
N ASP A 333 -0.71 -19.80 -15.58
CA ASP A 333 -1.86 -20.53 -15.04
C ASP A 333 -3.05 -19.59 -14.76
N PHE A 334 -2.77 -18.31 -14.49
CA PHE A 334 -3.78 -17.29 -14.20
C PHE A 334 -3.24 -15.87 -14.43
N LEU A 335 -4.15 -14.90 -14.53
CA LEU A 335 -3.82 -13.47 -14.59
C LEU A 335 -4.36 -12.80 -13.34
N ALA A 336 -3.51 -12.07 -12.64
CA ALA A 336 -3.87 -11.22 -11.53
C ALA A 336 -3.88 -9.75 -11.97
N CYS A 337 -4.88 -9.01 -11.50
CA CYS A 337 -4.98 -7.59 -11.77
C CYS A 337 -5.62 -6.83 -10.62
N GLN A 338 -5.58 -5.51 -10.72
CA GLN A 338 -6.28 -4.60 -9.84
C GLN A 338 -7.32 -3.78 -10.60
N ALA A 339 -8.37 -3.36 -9.91
CA ALA A 339 -9.38 -2.45 -10.43
C ALA A 339 -9.80 -1.45 -9.34
N ASP A 340 -8.99 -0.41 -9.17
CA ASP A 340 -9.27 0.68 -8.24
C ASP A 340 -9.89 1.88 -8.98
N ALA A 341 -11.09 2.29 -8.57
CA ALA A 341 -11.76 3.50 -9.06
C ALA A 341 -10.89 4.77 -8.99
N ASN A 342 -9.92 4.84 -8.07
CA ASN A 342 -8.97 5.94 -7.97
C ASN A 342 -8.08 6.08 -9.23
N GLU A 343 -7.96 5.04 -10.07
CA GLU A 343 -7.22 5.10 -11.33
C GLU A 343 -7.85 6.05 -12.36
N GLN A 344 -9.13 6.41 -12.22
CA GLN A 344 -9.83 7.34 -13.12
C GLN A 344 -9.89 8.77 -12.59
N LEU A 345 -9.47 9.00 -11.34
CA LEU A 345 -9.51 10.32 -10.72
C LEU A 345 -8.23 11.07 -11.01
N ASP A 346 -8.36 12.15 -11.77
CA ASP A 346 -7.37 13.22 -11.75
C ASP A 346 -7.79 14.21 -10.65
N LEU A 347 -7.05 14.25 -9.53
CA LEU A 347 -7.33 15.14 -8.39
C LEU A 347 -7.34 16.63 -8.80
N ALA A 348 -6.75 16.97 -9.95
CA ALA A 348 -6.76 18.32 -10.49
C ALA A 348 -8.07 18.71 -11.23
N GLN A 349 -8.91 17.74 -11.60
CA GLN A 349 -10.14 17.95 -12.38
C GLN A 349 -11.27 17.05 -11.86
N VAL A 350 -11.78 17.38 -10.67
CA VAL A 350 -12.93 16.68 -10.07
C VAL A 350 -14.21 17.11 -10.78
N ASP A 351 -14.63 16.36 -11.79
CA ASP A 351 -15.94 16.50 -12.43
C ASP A 351 -16.94 15.52 -11.81
N SER A 352 -18.06 16.05 -11.30
CA SER A 352 -19.15 15.31 -10.67
C SER A 352 -19.73 14.17 -11.53
N SER A 353 -19.60 14.27 -12.87
CA SER A 353 -20.02 13.23 -13.81
C SER A 353 -19.13 11.97 -13.76
N ARG A 354 -17.84 12.10 -13.44
CA ARG A 354 -16.87 10.97 -13.34
C ARG A 354 -17.03 10.16 -12.05
N LEU A 355 -17.63 10.74 -11.01
CA LEU A 355 -17.92 10.08 -9.74
C LEU A 355 -19.07 9.04 -9.85
N ALA A 356 -20.00 9.21 -10.78
CA ALA A 356 -21.06 8.21 -11.00
C ALA A 356 -20.56 7.00 -11.82
N SER A 357 -19.58 7.20 -12.70
CA SER A 357 -18.96 6.13 -13.48
C SER A 357 -17.98 5.27 -12.68
N SER A 358 -17.48 5.76 -11.54
CA SER A 358 -16.47 5.07 -10.73
C SER A 358 -17.04 3.85 -9.97
N GLU A 359 -18.32 3.86 -9.60
CA GLU A 359 -18.99 2.75 -8.91
C GLU A 359 -18.99 1.46 -9.76
N HIS A 360 -19.11 1.61 -11.08
CA HIS A 360 -19.15 0.49 -12.02
C HIS A 360 -17.80 0.21 -12.70
N TYR A 361 -16.76 0.98 -12.37
CA TYR A 361 -15.45 0.87 -13.00
C TYR A 361 -14.84 -0.53 -12.88
N PRO A 362 -14.81 -1.19 -11.70
CA PRO A 362 -14.25 -2.54 -11.60
C PRO A 362 -14.96 -3.54 -12.50
N LEU A 363 -16.29 -3.47 -12.58
CA LEU A 363 -17.09 -4.34 -13.45
C LEU A 363 -16.80 -4.09 -14.93
N HIS A 364 -16.69 -2.82 -15.35
CA HIS A 364 -16.40 -2.48 -16.73
C HIS A 364 -15.00 -2.93 -17.15
N LYS A 365 -13.99 -2.64 -16.32
CA LYS A 365 -12.59 -3.04 -16.54
C LYS A 365 -12.46 -4.56 -16.69
N LEU A 366 -13.08 -5.32 -15.77
CA LEU A 366 -13.06 -6.78 -15.82
C LEU A 366 -13.76 -7.34 -17.07
N ARG A 367 -14.89 -6.76 -17.48
CA ARG A 367 -15.60 -7.19 -18.71
C ARG A 367 -14.73 -6.97 -19.95
N GLN A 368 -14.02 -5.85 -20.04
CA GLN A 368 -13.11 -5.56 -21.15
C GLN A 368 -11.94 -6.56 -21.18
N ILE A 369 -11.31 -6.82 -20.02
CA ILE A 369 -10.23 -7.82 -19.91
C ILE A 369 -10.74 -9.22 -20.29
N HIS A 370 -11.90 -9.64 -19.78
CA HIS A 370 -12.48 -10.92 -20.14
C HIS A 370 -12.83 -11.03 -21.64
N SER A 371 -13.35 -9.96 -22.23
CA SER A 371 -13.63 -9.92 -23.68
C SER A 371 -12.34 -10.06 -24.48
N ALA A 372 -11.29 -9.34 -24.08
CA ALA A 372 -9.97 -9.37 -24.72
C ALA A 372 -9.31 -10.76 -24.64
N LEU A 373 -9.45 -11.46 -23.50
CA LEU A 373 -8.99 -12.85 -23.34
C LEU A 373 -9.77 -13.81 -24.25
N ARG A 374 -11.10 -13.68 -24.31
CA ARG A 374 -11.96 -14.53 -25.15
C ARG A 374 -11.72 -14.35 -26.65
N GLN A 375 -11.55 -13.11 -27.11
CA GLN A 375 -11.24 -12.80 -28.51
C GLN A 375 -9.96 -13.48 -28.98
N ARG A 376 -9.01 -13.70 -28.07
CA ARG A 376 -7.73 -14.35 -28.33
C ARG A 376 -7.71 -15.84 -27.92
N GLN A 377 -8.87 -16.41 -27.60
CA GLN A 377 -9.06 -17.81 -27.21
C GLN A 377 -8.22 -18.24 -26.00
N LEU A 378 -7.88 -17.30 -25.11
CA LEU A 378 -7.15 -17.57 -23.87
C LEU A 378 -8.14 -17.91 -22.74
N ASN A 379 -8.17 -19.18 -22.34
CA ASN A 379 -8.97 -19.66 -21.19
C ASN A 379 -8.20 -19.49 -19.87
N LEU A 380 -7.86 -18.24 -19.56
CA LEU A 380 -7.05 -17.91 -18.40
C LEU A 380 -7.95 -17.39 -17.25
N PRO A 381 -7.91 -17.98 -16.04
CA PRO A 381 -8.67 -17.48 -14.90
C PRO A 381 -8.13 -16.11 -14.47
N LEU A 382 -9.06 -15.19 -14.19
CA LEU A 382 -8.76 -13.82 -13.79
C LEU A 382 -8.95 -13.67 -12.28
N TRP A 383 -7.92 -13.18 -11.60
CA TRP A 383 -7.92 -12.90 -10.18
C TRP A 383 -7.90 -11.39 -9.97
N LEU A 384 -8.93 -10.87 -9.30
CA LEU A 384 -8.98 -9.49 -8.86
C LEU A 384 -8.45 -9.43 -7.43
N LEU A 385 -7.16 -9.09 -7.28
CA LEU A 385 -6.49 -9.11 -5.98
C LEU A 385 -6.65 -7.79 -5.22
N SER A 386 -6.89 -6.69 -5.94
CA SER A 386 -7.16 -5.38 -5.33
C SER A 386 -8.25 -4.66 -6.10
N TRP A 387 -9.26 -4.16 -5.40
CA TRP A 387 -10.30 -3.34 -5.99
C TRP A 387 -10.92 -2.42 -4.96
N ASN A 388 -11.44 -1.29 -5.46
CA ASN A 388 -12.20 -0.35 -4.66
C ASN A 388 -13.25 0.32 -5.54
N THR A 389 -14.44 0.55 -4.98
CA THR A 389 -15.54 1.30 -5.61
C THR A 389 -15.64 2.73 -5.09
N LEU A 390 -14.89 3.09 -4.04
CA LEU A 390 -14.91 4.38 -3.39
C LEU A 390 -13.70 5.23 -3.78
N THR A 391 -13.99 6.45 -4.23
CA THR A 391 -13.02 7.53 -4.45
C THR A 391 -12.69 8.17 -3.11
N GLY A 392 -11.85 7.53 -2.30
CA GLY A 392 -11.56 7.95 -0.93
C GLY A 392 -10.06 8.06 -0.68
N ASP A 393 -9.60 9.29 -0.46
CA ASP A 393 -8.23 9.59 -0.03
C ASP A 393 -8.06 9.08 1.42
N THR A 394 -7.61 7.84 1.58
CA THR A 394 -7.36 7.21 2.88
C THR A 394 -6.06 7.75 3.49
N ARG A 395 -6.05 9.03 3.86
CA ARG A 395 -5.02 9.59 4.73
C ARG A 395 -5.52 10.28 6.00
N ASP A 396 -6.81 10.62 6.14
CA ASP A 396 -7.26 11.39 7.32
C ASP A 396 -8.55 10.94 8.04
N THR A 397 -9.17 9.80 7.70
CA THR A 397 -10.36 9.35 8.43
C THR A 397 -10.38 7.84 8.70
N ASN A 398 -9.63 7.43 9.72
CA ASN A 398 -10.06 6.29 10.54
C ASN A 398 -11.26 6.73 11.40
N GLY A 399 -12.45 6.74 10.81
CA GLY A 399 -13.67 7.03 11.54
C GLY A 399 -14.83 7.46 10.66
N ARG A 400 -15.90 6.66 10.68
CA ARG A 400 -17.19 6.81 9.97
C ARG A 400 -17.18 6.36 8.51
N PHE A 401 -17.21 5.03 8.35
CA PHE A 401 -17.84 4.42 7.18
C PHE A 401 -19.33 4.79 7.17
N PHE A 402 -19.86 5.17 6.00
CA PHE A 402 -21.30 5.18 5.75
C PHE A 402 -21.81 3.72 5.76
N SER A 403 -22.04 3.16 6.94
CA SER A 403 -22.94 2.03 7.08
C SER A 403 -24.36 2.58 7.07
N ARG A 404 -25.19 2.12 6.12
CA ARG A 404 -26.64 2.20 6.26
C ARG A 404 -27.00 1.50 7.57
N ARG A 405 -27.28 2.28 8.62
CA ARG A 405 -28.07 1.77 9.75
C ARG A 405 -29.46 1.48 9.21
N ALA A 406 -29.79 0.21 9.07
CA ALA A 406 -31.18 -0.22 9.22
C ALA A 406 -31.55 0.12 10.67
N ALA A 407 -32.47 1.07 10.84
CA ALA A 407 -33.13 1.28 12.11
C ALA A 407 -34.28 0.27 12.17
N ASP A 408 -34.20 -0.67 13.10
CA ASP A 408 -35.38 -1.33 13.64
C ASP A 408 -36.19 -0.27 14.43
N GLY A 409 -37.48 -0.22 14.12
CA GLY A 409 -38.49 0.63 14.75
C GLY A 409 -39.86 0.24 14.21
#